data_AF-R9AYI9-F1
#
_entry.id   AF-R9AYI9-F1
#
_cell.length_a   1.000
_cell.length_b   1.000
_cell.length_c   1.000
_cell.angle_alpha   90.00
_cell.angle_beta   90.00
_cell.angle_gamma   90.00
#
_symmetry.space_group_name_H-M   'P 1'
#
loop_
_entity.id
_entity.type
_entity.pdbx_description
1 polymer ?
#
loop_
_entity_poly.entity_id
_entity_poly.type
_entity_poly.pdbx_seq_one_letter_code
_entity_poly.pdbx_strand_id
1 'polypeptide(L)' 'MDFQNIIKARQAITDKHGTKKPQLTFGGEMPCPICDKGTLGYQISAVNGHINASCETEECVHWME' A
#
# COMPACT_ATOMS: atom_id res chain seq x y z
N MET A 1 7.61 -4.97 12.65
CA MET A 1 6.57 -4.53 11.72
C MET A 1 5.32 -5.36 11.95
N ASP A 2 4.17 -4.72 12.15
CA ASP A 2 2.92 -5.41 12.49
C ASP A 2 2.21 -5.97 11.24
N PHE A 3 1.95 -7.27 11.23
CA PHE A 3 1.32 -7.95 10.09
C PHE A 3 -0.13 -7.49 9.86
N GLN A 4 -0.84 -7.08 10.91
CA GLN A 4 -2.20 -6.54 10.78
C GLN A 4 -2.20 -5.18 10.08
N ASN A 5 -1.17 -4.36 10.33
CA ASN A 5 -1.01 -3.08 9.62
C ASN A 5 -0.79 -3.29 8.12
N ILE A 6 -0.02 -4.31 7.73
CA ILE A 6 0.16 -4.68 6.32
C ILE A 6 -1.17 -5.10 5.70
N ILE A 7 -1.92 -5.99 6.35
CA ILE A 7 -3.21 -6.46 5.83
C ILE A 7 -4.18 -5.29 5.62
N LYS A 8 -4.32 -4.40 6.63
CA LYS A 8 -5.23 -3.25 6.56
C LYS A 8 -4.82 -2.26 5.47
N ALA A 9 -3.53 -1.94 5.37
CA ALA A 9 -3.02 -1.04 4.34
C ALA A 9 -3.16 -1.64 2.93
N ARG A 10 -2.85 -2.93 2.76
CA ARG A 10 -3.03 -3.66 1.51
C ARG A 10 -4.49 -3.71 1.08
N GLN A 11 -5.42 -3.99 2.00
CA GLN A 11 -6.85 -4.01 1.72
C GLN A 11 -7.31 -2.65 1.19
N ALA A 12 -6.89 -1.55 1.83
CA ALA A 12 -7.24 -0.20 1.40
C ALA A 12 -6.72 0.15 -0.02
N ILE A 13 -5.51 -0.31 -0.36
CA ILE A 13 -4.96 -0.16 -1.72
C ILE A 13 -5.79 -0.96 -2.73
N THR A 14 -6.12 -2.22 -2.41
CA THR A 14 -6.92 -3.08 -3.29
C THR A 14 -8.38 -2.67 -3.38
N ASP A 15 -8.96 -2.02 -2.37
CA ASP A 15 -10.30 -1.45 -2.44
C ASP A 15 -10.35 -0.28 -3.43
N LYS A 16 -9.27 0.50 -3.51
CA LYS A 16 -9.15 1.65 -4.42
C LYS A 16 -8.92 1.23 -5.87
N HIS A 17 -8.11 0.19 -6.12
CA HIS A 17 -7.65 -0.17 -7.47
C HIS A 17 -8.08 -1.54 -7.96
N GLY A 18 -8.69 -2.35 -7.09
CA GLY A 18 -8.97 -3.76 -7.32
C GLY A 18 -7.79 -4.68 -7.00
N THR A 19 -8.04 -5.97 -7.13
CA THR A 19 -7.09 -7.06 -6.84
C THR A 19 -6.43 -7.63 -8.10
N LYS A 20 -6.82 -7.14 -9.29
CA LYS A 20 -6.29 -7.63 -10.57
C LYS A 20 -4.92 -7.03 -10.83
N LYS A 21 -4.01 -7.87 -11.35
CA LYS A 21 -2.69 -7.42 -11.81
C LYS A 21 -2.84 -6.30 -12.85
N PRO A 22 -2.18 -5.15 -12.67
CA PRO A 22 -2.29 -4.06 -13.63
C PRO A 22 -1.51 -4.37 -14.92
N GLN A 23 -1.88 -3.68 -15.99
CA GLN A 23 -1.16 -3.76 -17.28
C GLN A 23 0.13 -2.94 -17.27
N LEU A 24 0.14 -1.83 -16.52
CA LEU A 24 1.30 -0.95 -16.33
C LEU A 24 1.56 -0.76 -14.84
N THR A 25 2.83 -0.68 -14.45
CA THR A 25 3.19 -0.35 -13.07
C THR A 25 2.69 1.05 -12.78
N PHE A 26 1.96 1.20 -11.68
CA PHE A 26 1.43 2.49 -11.27
C PHE A 26 1.59 2.64 -9.76
N GLY A 27 1.57 3.89 -9.31
CA GLY A 27 1.63 4.21 -7.89
C GLY A 27 0.68 5.35 -7.56
N GLY A 28 0.56 5.60 -6.27
CA GLY A 28 -0.24 6.69 -5.76
C GLY A 28 -0.07 6.86 -4.27
N GLU A 29 -0.80 7.84 -3.76
CA GLU A 29 -0.80 8.19 -2.36
C GLU A 29 -2.24 8.20 -1.83
N MET A 30 -2.38 7.98 -0.53
CA MET A 30 -3.65 8.10 0.18
C MET A 30 -3.41 8.38 1.67
N PRO A 31 -4.40 8.93 2.40
CA PRO A 31 -4.34 8.96 3.86
C PRO A 31 -4.06 7.57 4.43
N CYS A 32 -3.12 7.48 5.35
CA CYS A 32 -2.70 6.20 5.91
C CYS A 32 -3.85 5.60 6.73
N PRO A 33 -4.36 4.41 6.35
CA PRO A 33 -5.47 3.78 7.07
C PRO A 33 -5.05 3.22 8.44
N ILE A 34 -3.78 3.32 8.82
CA ILE A 34 -3.24 2.77 10.06
C ILE A 34 -3.16 3.86 11.14
N CYS A 35 -2.51 4.99 10.83
CA CYS A 35 -2.28 6.06 11.80
C CYS A 35 -3.23 7.26 11.66
N ASP A 36 -4.04 7.32 10.59
CA ASP A 36 -4.98 8.41 10.27
C ASP A 36 -4.36 9.82 10.25
N LYS A 37 -3.03 9.92 10.16
CA LYS A 37 -2.27 11.19 10.24
C LYS A 37 -1.32 11.38 9.06
N GLY A 38 -0.59 10.34 8.68
CA GLY A 38 0.37 10.38 7.58
C GLY A 38 -0.22 9.96 6.24
N THR A 39 0.58 10.11 5.20
CA THR A 39 0.30 9.65 3.84
C THR A 39 0.97 8.30 3.61
N LEU A 40 0.20 7.35 3.08
CA LEU A 40 0.68 6.07 2.58
C LEU A 40 0.93 6.19 1.08
N GLY A 41 2.21 6.20 0.69
CA GLY A 41 2.63 6.03 -0.70
C GLY A 41 2.70 4.55 -1.05
N TYR A 42 2.26 4.18 -2.25
CA TYR A 42 2.32 2.80 -2.74
C TYR A 42 2.56 2.72 -4.24
N GLN A 43 3.05 1.56 -4.68
CA GLN A 43 3.25 1.19 -6.07
C GLN A 43 2.83 -0.27 -6.28
N ILE A 44 2.11 -0.55 -7.37
CA ILE A 44 1.70 -1.89 -7.78
C ILE A 44 2.41 -2.24 -9.08
N SER A 45 3.18 -3.34 -9.07
CA SER A 45 3.96 -3.82 -10.22
C SER A 45 3.08 -4.45 -11.30
N ALA A 46 3.29 -4.11 -12.57
CA ALA A 46 2.65 -4.82 -13.69
C ALA A 46 3.20 -6.24 -13.93
N VAL A 47 4.39 -6.55 -13.43
CA VAL A 47 5.04 -7.84 -13.66
C VAL A 47 4.31 -8.94 -12.89
N ASN A 48 4.04 -8.72 -11.61
CA ASN A 48 3.51 -9.72 -10.68
C ASN A 48 2.32 -9.22 -9.83
N GLY A 49 1.96 -7.94 -9.90
CA GLY A 49 0.89 -7.36 -9.07
C GLY A 49 1.30 -7.10 -7.62
N HIS A 50 2.58 -7.26 -7.27
CA HIS A 50 3.08 -7.02 -5.93
C HIS A 50 3.01 -5.54 -5.57
N ILE A 51 2.70 -5.29 -4.30
CA ILE A 51 2.57 -3.96 -3.73
C ILE A 51 3.82 -3.65 -2.90
N ASN A 52 4.42 -2.50 -3.20
CA ASN A 52 5.38 -1.83 -2.33
C ASN A 52 4.71 -0.60 -1.75
N ALA A 53 4.72 -0.41 -0.43
CA ALA A 53 4.07 0.72 0.20
C ALA A 53 4.77 1.17 1.48
N SER A 54 4.75 2.48 1.74
CA SER A 54 5.38 3.12 2.88
C SER A 54 4.56 4.30 3.36
N CYS A 55 4.30 4.36 4.67
CA CYS A 55 3.75 5.54 5.32
C CYS A 55 4.89 6.52 5.63
N GLU A 56 4.63 7.82 5.53
CA GLU A 56 5.58 8.86 5.94
C GLU A 56 5.78 8.94 7.46
N THR A 57 4.80 8.46 8.25
CA THR A 57 4.91 8.44 9.71
C THR A 57 5.92 7.37 10.14
N GLU A 58 6.93 7.78 10.91
CA GLU A 58 7.92 6.87 11.50
C GLU A 58 7.23 5.73 12.24
N GLU A 59 7.78 4.52 12.09
CA GLU A 59 7.32 3.28 12.75
C GLU A 59 5.87 2.83 12.43
N CYS A 60 5.21 3.39 11.42
CA CYS A 60 3.82 3.05 11.07
C CYS A 60 3.70 1.74 10.24
N VAL A 61 3.79 1.85 8.91
CA VAL A 61 3.71 0.70 8.00
C VAL A 61 4.59 0.94 6.76
N HIS A 62 5.47 -0.01 6.45
CA HIS A 62 6.34 -0.03 5.28
C HIS A 62 6.63 -1.48 4.85
N TRP A 63 6.15 -1.96 3.71
CA TRP A 63 6.41 -3.32 3.23
C TRP A 63 6.60 -3.41 1.72
N MET A 64 7.21 -4.52 1.28
CA MET A 64 7.32 -4.93 -0.11
C MET A 64 7.01 -6.43 -0.20
N GLU A 65 6.16 -6.81 -1.16
CA GLU A 65 5.83 -8.20 -1.50
C GLU A 65 6.80 -8.82 -2.51
#